data_AF-A0A5C5VP17-F1
#
_entry.id   AF-A0A5C5VP17-F1
#
_cell.length_a   1.000
_cell.length_b   1.000
_cell.length_c   1.000
_cell.angle_alpha   90.00
_cell.angle_beta   90.00
_cell.angle_gamma   90.00
#
_symmetry.space_group_name_H-M   'P 1'
#
loop_
_entity.id
_entity.type
_entity.pdbx_description
1 polymer ?
#
loop_
_entity_poly.entity_id
_entity_poly.type
_entity_poly.pdbx_seq_one_letter_code
_entity_poly.pdbx_strand_id
1 'polypeptide(L)'
;MSAALADEAPQRTRVMVAGFAFEGGDARDGWIATAIEETLCWRLRKSPALQVAPRSWAEQSRRELQRGPGAEVRWEDVQRGLGAELWLSARVSGTADAVALQLSLQAVDGTASGHKASGGLLDVIDSATRWTLERLSAAPAEKPLSDLIFAPPARTPSALEYYARAVLAARAEKLDEAARDCRAALEYDNRFRPAIEMLAKLEMLGGPGPRRRAEARLASMLELARAAGDLLDRSSAEAALGLSQQLGGSYDGAMTRYESALALACESGDGFGQVNAMNSICDLLLVRRPPRVDNWSDEDLRAFRHAHVRRAIAWHELVLDGLRGLGDLTGEAPAAGKLAMLWRELGDADAEMAAFDRMLDVATRCGSQRSQAAAWMARGEHFQRLKQWEKAVEAMQKSLELSLDDARPAVQAALGRLYEAMGRPDDALSQYKLAYERLKDTDQFEGQLFCLRRTAELCMAAGRRDEALRALQEAVDLAHVLKLPDEKEMSQKLASWRAR
;
A
#
# COMPACT_ATOMS: atom_id res chain seq x y z
N MET A 1 -6.92 -25.57 5.76
CA MET A 1 -6.10 -24.36 6.04
C MET A 1 -6.62 -23.54 7.22
N SER A 2 -7.94 -23.38 7.43
CA SER A 2 -8.48 -22.69 8.64
C SER A 2 -7.99 -23.28 9.97
N ALA A 3 -7.79 -24.61 10.07
CA ALA A 3 -7.27 -25.26 11.27
C ALA A 3 -5.75 -25.13 11.49
N ALA A 4 -4.98 -24.66 10.49
CA ALA A 4 -3.51 -24.53 10.59
C ALA A 4 -3.06 -23.13 11.03
N LEU A 5 -3.97 -22.16 11.08
CA LEU A 5 -3.70 -20.80 11.57
C LEU A 5 -4.03 -20.65 13.07
N ALA A 6 -4.57 -21.69 13.71
CA ALA A 6 -5.08 -21.67 15.09
C ALA A 6 -4.27 -22.54 16.06
N ASP A 7 -3.17 -23.17 15.60
CA ASP A 7 -2.21 -23.76 16.52
C ASP A 7 -1.53 -22.62 17.28
N GLU A 8 -1.46 -22.72 18.60
CA GLU A 8 -0.90 -21.71 19.52
C GLU A 8 0.57 -21.44 19.18
N ALA A 9 0.81 -20.64 18.14
CA ALA A 9 2.13 -20.15 17.82
C ALA A 9 2.63 -19.38 19.05
N PRO A 10 3.89 -19.60 19.48
CA PRO A 10 4.44 -18.89 20.62
C PRO A 10 4.27 -17.39 20.38
N GLN A 11 3.77 -16.67 21.39
CA GLN A 11 3.50 -15.23 21.30
C GLN A 11 4.80 -14.51 20.90
N ARG A 12 4.86 -14.08 19.64
CA ARG A 12 6.04 -13.42 19.06
C ARG A 12 6.02 -11.96 19.42
N THR A 13 7.16 -11.44 19.84
CA THR A 13 7.31 -10.02 20.15
C THR A 13 7.13 -9.19 18.88
N ARG A 14 6.13 -8.31 18.85
CA ARG A 14 5.84 -7.45 17.70
C ARG A 14 6.70 -6.19 17.75
N VAL A 15 7.55 -6.01 16.74
CA VAL A 15 8.53 -4.90 16.69
C VAL A 15 8.34 -4.08 15.42
N MET A 16 8.23 -2.76 15.57
CA MET A 16 8.30 -1.82 14.45
C MET A 16 9.73 -1.30 14.32
N VAL A 17 10.34 -1.43 13.14
CA VAL A 17 11.64 -0.82 12.82
C VAL A 17 11.39 0.40 11.94
N ALA A 18 11.49 1.60 12.52
CA ALA A 18 11.19 2.84 11.82
C ALA A 18 11.84 4.06 12.48
N GLY A 19 12.04 5.14 11.71
CA GLY A 19 12.39 6.45 12.28
C GLY A 19 13.89 6.62 12.51
N PHE A 20 14.70 6.01 11.64
CA PHE A 20 16.13 6.21 11.62
C PHE A 20 16.43 7.56 10.95
N ALA A 21 17.09 8.46 11.69
CA ALA A 21 17.38 9.81 11.23
C ALA A 21 18.90 10.04 11.16
N PHE A 22 19.36 10.70 10.10
CA PHE A 22 20.75 11.13 9.97
C PHE A 22 20.92 12.56 10.51
N GLU A 23 21.90 12.77 11.38
CA GLU A 23 22.18 14.03 12.09
C GLU A 23 23.62 14.51 11.84
N GLY A 24 23.81 15.82 11.70
CA GLY A 24 25.11 16.47 11.88
C GLY A 24 26.24 16.09 10.90
N GLY A 25 25.95 15.91 9.60
CA GLY A 25 26.94 15.58 8.56
C GLY A 25 26.62 16.17 7.18
N ASP A 26 27.34 15.72 6.13
CA ASP A 26 26.99 16.07 4.73
C ASP A 26 25.64 15.41 4.40
N ALA A 27 24.73 16.15 3.79
CA ALA A 27 23.43 15.61 3.37
C ALA A 27 23.58 14.42 2.40
N ARG A 28 24.72 14.32 1.71
CA ARG A 28 25.10 13.18 0.87
C ARG A 28 25.25 11.88 1.65
N ASP A 29 25.50 11.91 2.96
CA ASP A 29 25.62 10.72 3.80
C ASP A 29 24.29 10.30 4.44
N GLY A 30 23.19 10.99 4.13
CA GLY A 30 21.86 10.67 4.67
C GLY A 30 21.35 9.25 4.34
N TRP A 31 21.92 8.59 3.33
CA TRP A 31 21.60 7.21 2.98
C TRP A 31 22.00 6.21 4.09
N ILE A 32 22.98 6.54 4.94
CA ILE A 32 23.51 5.63 5.98
C ILE A 32 22.39 5.23 6.96
N ALA A 33 21.55 6.19 7.37
CA ALA A 33 20.43 5.90 8.26
C ALA A 33 19.43 4.92 7.63
N THR A 34 19.08 5.12 6.36
CA THR A 34 18.20 4.20 5.60
C THR A 34 18.84 2.83 5.40
N ALA A 35 20.15 2.77 5.12
CA ALA A 35 20.86 1.50 4.95
C ALA A 35 20.83 0.66 6.25
N ILE A 36 21.02 1.29 7.40
CA ILE A 36 20.93 0.64 8.71
C ILE A 36 19.48 0.20 8.99
N GLU A 37 18.49 1.08 8.77
CA GLU A 37 17.06 0.78 8.97
C GLU A 37 16.61 -0.46 8.17
N GLU A 38 16.84 -0.46 6.87
CA GLU A 38 16.43 -1.54 5.97
C GLU A 38 17.18 -2.85 6.28
N THR A 39 18.47 -2.77 6.60
CA THR A 39 19.26 -3.96 6.95
C THR A 39 18.81 -4.56 8.28
N LEU A 40 18.60 -3.74 9.32
CA LEU A 40 18.12 -4.23 10.61
C LEU A 40 16.73 -4.85 10.48
N CYS A 41 15.84 -4.19 9.75
CA CYS A 41 14.52 -4.74 9.43
C CYS A 41 14.64 -6.13 8.76
N TRP A 42 15.44 -6.24 7.69
CA TRP A 42 15.65 -7.50 6.98
C TRP A 42 16.24 -8.61 7.87
N ARG A 43 17.22 -8.29 8.72
CA ARG A 43 17.85 -9.27 9.63
C ARG A 43 16.91 -9.74 10.73
N LEU A 44 16.21 -8.81 11.39
CA LEU A 44 15.34 -9.13 12.51
C LEU A 44 14.11 -9.94 12.07
N ARG A 45 13.60 -9.72 10.85
CA ARG A 45 12.51 -10.51 10.25
C ARG A 45 12.83 -12.00 10.10
N LYS A 46 14.11 -12.37 10.12
CA LYS A 46 14.52 -13.78 10.04
C LYS A 46 14.45 -14.49 11.39
N SER A 47 14.33 -13.76 12.49
CA SER A 47 14.20 -14.37 13.81
C SER A 47 12.77 -14.91 14.00
N PRO A 48 12.59 -16.22 14.30
CA PRO A 48 11.27 -16.81 14.52
C PRO A 48 10.62 -16.33 15.83
N ALA A 49 11.38 -15.69 16.72
CA ALA A 49 10.87 -15.12 17.97
C ALA A 49 10.22 -13.74 17.78
N LEU A 50 10.41 -13.11 16.62
CA LEU A 50 9.98 -11.73 16.35
C LEU A 50 8.93 -11.68 15.25
N GLN A 51 8.03 -10.71 15.37
CA GLN A 51 7.13 -10.31 14.31
C GLN A 51 7.45 -8.86 13.94
N VAL A 52 8.32 -8.69 12.94
CA VAL A 52 8.90 -7.38 12.61
C VAL A 52 8.11 -6.73 11.48
N ALA A 53 7.47 -5.60 11.79
CA ALA A 53 6.75 -4.81 10.80
C ALA A 53 7.77 -4.17 9.84
N PRO A 54 7.69 -4.47 8.54
CA PRO A 54 8.59 -3.87 7.57
C PRO A 54 8.30 -2.37 7.43
N ARG A 55 9.32 -1.63 7.01
CA ARG A 55 9.25 -0.17 6.88
C ARG A 55 8.11 0.31 5.98
N SER A 56 7.79 -0.44 4.92
CA SER A 56 6.65 -0.16 4.04
C SER A 56 5.30 -0.19 4.74
N TRP A 57 5.12 -1.07 5.74
CA TRP A 57 3.91 -1.13 6.55
C TRP A 57 3.83 0.03 7.53
N ALA A 58 4.95 0.40 8.14
CA ALA A 58 5.02 1.60 8.97
C ALA A 58 4.69 2.88 8.18
N GLU A 59 5.14 2.98 6.94
CA GLU A 59 4.80 4.10 6.05
C GLU A 59 3.34 4.08 5.61
N GLN A 60 2.79 2.90 5.29
CA GLN A 60 1.36 2.77 4.98
C GLN A 60 0.49 3.16 6.18
N SER A 61 0.82 2.66 7.38
CA SER A 61 0.14 3.05 8.62
C SER A 61 0.26 4.55 8.87
N ARG A 62 1.41 5.16 8.60
CA ARG A 62 1.60 6.60 8.73
C ARG A 62 0.71 7.39 7.75
N ARG A 63 0.61 6.95 6.49
CA ARG A 63 -0.29 7.55 5.48
C ARG A 63 -1.76 7.44 5.88
N GLU A 64 -2.13 6.34 6.52
CA GLU A 64 -3.49 6.09 6.99
C GLU A 64 -3.87 7.00 8.17
N LEU A 65 -2.92 7.26 9.09
CA LEU A 65 -3.10 8.14 10.25
C LEU A 65 -2.89 9.63 9.95
N GLN A 66 -2.47 9.98 8.73
CA GLN A 66 -2.23 11.35 8.31
C GLN A 66 -3.51 12.18 8.41
N ARG A 67 -3.46 13.33 9.09
CA ARG A 67 -4.62 14.24 9.29
C ARG A 67 -4.68 15.43 8.33
N GLY A 68 -3.94 15.37 7.24
CA GLY A 68 -3.86 16.42 6.22
C GLY A 68 -2.42 16.76 5.82
N PRO A 69 -2.22 17.61 4.80
CA PRO A 69 -0.89 17.99 4.33
C PRO A 69 -0.05 18.63 5.44
N GLY A 70 1.16 18.12 5.67
CA GLY A 70 2.09 18.68 6.66
C GLY A 70 1.80 18.36 8.13
N ALA A 71 0.68 17.70 8.46
CA ALA A 71 0.43 17.23 9.82
C ALA A 71 1.45 16.15 10.21
N GLU A 72 2.25 16.38 11.24
CA GLU A 72 3.23 15.38 11.67
C GLU A 72 2.53 14.22 12.37
N VAL A 73 2.61 13.03 11.79
CA VAL A 73 2.18 11.78 12.43
C VAL A 73 3.31 11.27 13.29
N ARG A 74 3.05 11.14 14.59
CA ARG A 74 4.01 10.64 15.57
C ARG A 74 4.22 9.14 15.38
N TRP A 75 5.46 8.67 15.53
CA TRP A 75 5.76 7.25 15.39
C TRP A 75 5.09 6.40 16.47
N GLU A 76 4.79 6.96 17.64
CA GLU A 76 4.04 6.30 18.70
C GLU A 76 2.59 5.99 18.28
N ASP A 77 1.99 6.83 17.44
CA ASP A 77 0.66 6.59 16.88
C ASP A 77 0.73 5.47 15.83
N VAL A 78 1.78 5.45 15.01
CA VAL A 78 2.06 4.37 14.03
C VAL A 78 2.32 3.04 14.75
N GLN A 79 3.10 3.05 15.83
CA GLN A 79 3.39 1.89 16.68
C GLN A 79 2.09 1.27 17.21
N ARG A 80 1.21 2.10 17.80
CA ARG A 80 -0.10 1.64 18.29
C ARG A 80 -1.00 1.17 17.17
N GLY A 81 -1.00 1.86 16.02
CA GLY A 81 -1.78 1.50 14.84
C GLY A 81 -1.42 0.12 14.27
N LEU A 82 -0.12 -0.19 14.20
CA LEU A 82 0.40 -1.50 13.76
C LEU A 82 0.32 -2.60 14.83
N GLY A 83 -0.11 -2.29 16.05
CA GLY A 83 -0.09 -3.24 17.17
C GLY A 83 1.32 -3.64 17.61
N ALA A 84 2.35 -2.84 17.27
CA ALA A 84 3.72 -3.11 17.65
C ALA A 84 3.93 -2.85 19.14
N GLU A 85 4.46 -3.85 19.86
CA GLU A 85 4.75 -3.75 21.30
C GLU A 85 5.96 -2.87 21.54
N LEU A 86 6.89 -2.87 20.58
CA LEU A 86 8.16 -2.17 20.66
C LEU A 86 8.46 -1.42 19.36
N TRP A 87 9.07 -0.25 19.48
CA TRP A 87 9.52 0.59 18.39
C TRP A 87 11.03 0.77 18.46
N LEU A 88 11.74 0.29 17.44
CA LEU A 88 13.17 0.47 17.24
C LEU A 88 13.42 1.65 16.30
N SER A 89 14.10 2.68 16.81
CA SER A 89 14.51 3.89 16.07
C SER A 89 15.97 4.23 16.35
N ALA A 90 16.57 5.10 15.53
CA ALA A 90 17.94 5.53 15.79
C ALA A 90 18.26 6.93 15.28
N ARG A 91 19.28 7.54 15.90
CA ARG A 91 20.01 8.68 15.36
C ARG A 91 21.37 8.22 14.86
N VAL A 92 21.73 8.65 13.66
CA VAL A 92 22.93 8.21 12.95
C VAL A 92 23.72 9.43 12.52
N SER A 93 25.03 9.41 12.64
CA SER A 93 25.91 10.48 12.16
C SER A 93 27.24 9.91 11.67
N GLY A 94 28.03 10.74 10.97
CA GLY A 94 29.36 10.36 10.48
C GLY A 94 29.33 9.82 9.06
N THR A 95 30.37 9.09 8.68
CA THR A 95 30.55 8.52 7.33
C THR A 95 30.50 6.99 7.37
N ALA A 96 30.47 6.31 6.22
CA ALA A 96 30.40 4.85 6.16
C ALA A 96 31.56 4.13 6.89
N ASP A 97 32.73 4.76 6.98
CA ASP A 97 33.91 4.22 7.68
C ASP A 97 33.92 4.54 9.18
N ALA A 98 33.14 5.55 9.59
CA ALA A 98 33.10 6.07 10.96
C ALA A 98 31.67 6.47 11.33
N VAL A 99 30.77 5.48 11.34
CA VAL A 99 29.37 5.65 11.73
C VAL A 99 29.29 5.76 13.24
N ALA A 100 28.51 6.70 13.74
CA ALA A 100 28.04 6.74 15.13
C ALA A 100 26.53 6.54 15.16
N LEU A 101 26.09 5.55 15.93
CA LEU A 101 24.69 5.14 16.06
C LEU A 101 24.24 5.31 17.51
N GLN A 102 23.09 5.95 17.71
CA GLN A 102 22.34 5.97 18.96
C GLN A 102 20.99 5.30 18.71
N LEU A 103 20.88 4.03 19.09
CA LEU A 103 19.69 3.21 18.91
C LEU A 103 18.78 3.33 20.15
N SER A 104 17.48 3.37 19.92
CA SER A 104 16.45 3.42 20.96
C SER A 104 15.40 2.35 20.69
N LEU A 105 15.07 1.58 21.71
CA LEU A 105 13.97 0.62 21.73
C LEU A 105 12.94 1.09 22.75
N GLN A 106 11.75 1.46 22.29
CA GLN A 106 10.69 2.05 23.10
C GLN A 106 9.46 1.15 23.14
N ALA A 107 8.95 0.85 24.33
CA ALA A 107 7.69 0.14 24.50
C ALA A 107 6.50 1.11 24.55
N VAL A 108 5.30 0.58 24.36
CA VAL A 108 4.05 1.36 24.37
C VAL A 108 3.80 2.08 25.70
N ASP A 109 4.32 1.54 26.82
CA ASP A 109 4.22 2.14 28.15
C ASP A 109 5.23 3.28 28.41
N GLY A 110 6.07 3.60 27.42
CA GLY A 110 7.09 4.63 27.49
C GLY A 110 8.43 4.15 28.06
N THR A 111 8.57 2.87 28.44
CA THR A 111 9.87 2.32 28.82
C THR A 111 10.81 2.30 27.61
N ALA A 112 12.02 2.81 27.79
CA ALA A 112 12.99 2.94 26.72
C ALA A 112 14.35 2.34 27.12
N SER A 113 14.98 1.65 26.17
CA SER A 113 16.35 1.14 26.28
C SER A 113 17.19 1.71 25.15
N GLY A 114 18.43 2.07 25.42
CA GLY A 114 19.34 2.66 24.43
C GLY A 114 20.58 1.81 24.20
N HIS A 115 21.13 1.91 23.00
CA HIS A 115 22.44 1.36 22.65
C HIS A 115 23.25 2.37 21.85
N LYS A 116 24.56 2.39 22.08
CA LYS A 116 25.49 3.20 21.30
C LYS A 116 26.50 2.29 20.63
N ALA A 117 26.70 2.49 19.33
CA ALA A 117 27.71 1.80 18.56
C ALA A 117 28.47 2.81 17.70
N SER A 118 29.76 2.57 17.50
CA SER A 118 30.60 3.37 16.63
C SER A 118 31.61 2.49 15.90
N GLY A 119 31.86 2.75 14.62
CA GLY A 119 32.80 1.98 13.81
C GLY A 119 32.43 1.99 12.33
N GLY A 120 32.93 1.01 11.58
CA GLY A 120 32.51 0.82 10.19
C GLY A 120 31.02 0.45 10.10
N LEU A 121 30.39 0.78 8.98
CA LEU A 121 28.94 0.57 8.77
C LEU A 121 28.47 -0.85 9.12
N LEU A 122 29.15 -1.88 8.61
CA LEU A 122 28.76 -3.28 8.86
C LEU A 122 28.92 -3.68 10.33
N ASP A 123 29.97 -3.21 11.00
CA ASP A 123 30.21 -3.48 12.43
C ASP A 123 29.11 -2.85 13.30
N VAL A 124 28.70 -1.63 12.94
CA VAL A 124 27.59 -0.93 13.61
C VAL A 124 26.27 -1.66 13.43
N ILE A 125 25.98 -2.14 12.22
CA ILE A 125 24.78 -2.94 11.95
C ILE A 125 24.82 -4.27 12.73
N ASP A 126 25.96 -4.96 12.77
CA ASP A 126 26.12 -6.20 13.54
C ASP A 126 25.93 -5.97 15.05
N SER A 127 26.53 -4.90 15.57
CA SER A 127 26.36 -4.48 16.97
C SER A 127 24.90 -4.18 17.30
N ALA A 128 24.21 -3.41 16.45
CA ALA A 128 22.80 -3.09 16.62
C ALA A 128 21.89 -4.32 16.52
N THR A 129 22.18 -5.24 15.58
CA THR A 129 21.44 -6.50 15.43
C THR A 129 21.57 -7.34 16.69
N ARG A 130 22.80 -7.55 17.17
CA ARG A 130 23.08 -8.37 18.36
C ARG A 130 22.43 -7.79 19.61
N TRP A 131 22.63 -6.49 19.85
CA TRP A 131 22.01 -5.83 20.99
C TRP A 131 20.48 -5.95 20.97
N THR A 132 19.85 -5.78 19.81
CA THR A 132 18.39 -5.88 19.69
C THR A 132 17.92 -7.29 20.03
N LEU A 133 18.55 -8.33 19.47
CA LEU A 133 18.18 -9.72 19.75
C LEU A 133 18.40 -10.10 21.22
N GLU A 134 19.50 -9.67 21.82
CA GLU A 134 19.78 -9.89 23.25
C GLU A 134 18.75 -9.18 24.13
N ARG A 135 18.43 -7.92 23.83
CA ARG A 135 17.45 -7.13 24.61
C ARG A 135 16.06 -7.74 24.58
N LEU A 136 15.68 -8.36 23.46
CA LEU A 136 14.39 -9.00 23.27
C LEU A 136 14.37 -10.47 23.70
N SER A 137 15.47 -11.01 24.22
CA SER A 137 15.62 -12.46 24.47
C SER A 137 15.29 -13.30 23.23
N ALA A 138 15.58 -12.76 22.04
CA ALA A 138 15.24 -13.30 20.72
C ALA A 138 16.48 -13.81 19.96
N ALA A 139 17.59 -14.02 20.67
CA ALA A 139 18.82 -14.53 20.09
C ALA A 139 18.61 -15.95 19.55
N PRO A 140 19.09 -16.26 18.32
CA PRO A 140 18.94 -17.59 17.75
C PRO A 140 19.76 -18.61 18.56
N ALA A 141 19.11 -19.67 19.02
CA ALA A 141 19.79 -20.79 19.67
C ALA A 141 20.55 -21.67 18.66
N GLU A 142 20.12 -21.66 17.39
CA GLU A 142 20.67 -22.50 16.33
C GLU A 142 21.72 -21.77 15.49
N LYS A 143 22.87 -22.41 15.30
CA LYS A 143 23.98 -21.87 14.50
C LYS A 143 23.60 -21.55 13.04
N PRO A 144 22.88 -22.42 12.30
CA PRO A 144 22.47 -22.10 10.93
C PRO A 144 21.64 -20.81 10.83
N LEU A 145 20.74 -20.59 11.79
CA LEU A 145 19.92 -19.39 11.85
C LEU A 145 20.74 -18.15 12.23
N SER A 146 21.67 -18.29 13.18
CA SER A 146 22.65 -17.25 13.51
C SER A 146 23.45 -16.82 12.27
N ASP A 147 23.98 -17.77 11.51
CA ASP A 147 24.73 -17.51 10.29
C ASP A 147 23.86 -16.77 9.24
N LEU A 148 22.57 -17.09 9.18
CA LEU A 148 21.62 -16.45 8.26
C LEU A 148 21.24 -15.01 8.65
N ILE A 149 21.06 -14.75 9.94
CA ILE A 149 20.71 -13.42 10.48
C ILE A 149 21.89 -12.47 10.35
N PHE A 150 23.09 -12.92 10.70
CA PHE A 150 24.30 -12.09 10.65
C PHE A 150 25.01 -12.12 9.29
N ALA A 151 24.48 -12.88 8.32
CA ALA A 151 24.95 -12.80 6.95
C ALA A 151 24.98 -11.32 6.50
N PRO A 152 26.07 -10.87 5.85
CA PRO A 152 26.12 -9.54 5.30
C PRO A 152 25.01 -9.41 4.24
N PRO A 153 24.13 -8.40 4.33
CA PRO A 153 23.08 -8.20 3.32
C PRO A 153 23.70 -7.93 1.95
N ALA A 154 24.82 -7.20 1.94
CA ALA A 154 25.67 -6.94 0.80
C ALA A 154 27.14 -6.99 1.23
N ARG A 155 28.03 -7.35 0.32
CA ARG A 155 29.47 -7.53 0.57
C ARG A 155 30.24 -6.21 0.64
N THR A 156 29.65 -5.12 0.18
CA THR A 156 30.30 -3.81 0.08
C THR A 156 29.40 -2.71 0.63
N PRO A 157 29.96 -1.70 1.32
CA PRO A 157 29.21 -0.50 1.72
C PRO A 157 28.57 0.22 0.53
N SER A 158 29.23 0.23 -0.64
CA SER A 158 28.70 0.84 -1.85
C SER A 158 27.39 0.19 -2.33
N ALA A 159 27.27 -1.14 -2.25
CA ALA A 159 26.00 -1.80 -2.58
C ALA A 159 24.86 -1.36 -1.64
N LEU A 160 25.15 -1.20 -0.34
CA LEU A 160 24.18 -0.66 0.63
C LEU A 160 23.82 0.79 0.37
N GLU A 161 24.78 1.63 0.00
CA GLU A 161 24.54 3.03 -0.37
C GLU A 161 23.55 3.14 -1.53
N TYR A 162 23.85 2.48 -2.65
CA TYR A 162 22.99 2.54 -3.83
C TYR A 162 21.61 1.95 -3.56
N TYR A 163 21.51 0.89 -2.77
CA TYR A 163 20.20 0.35 -2.38
C TYR A 163 19.42 1.31 -1.48
N ALA A 164 20.06 1.92 -0.48
CA ALA A 164 19.41 2.89 0.40
C ALA A 164 18.92 4.12 -0.39
N ARG A 165 19.71 4.60 -1.37
CA ARG A 165 19.28 5.65 -2.29
C ARG A 165 18.12 5.20 -3.17
N ALA A 166 18.12 3.95 -3.67
CA ALA A 166 17.01 3.41 -4.42
C ALA A 166 15.72 3.37 -3.60
N VAL A 167 15.81 2.96 -2.33
CA VAL A 167 14.69 2.97 -1.38
C VAL A 167 14.17 4.40 -1.18
N LEU A 168 15.04 5.38 -0.94
CA LEU A 168 14.65 6.79 -0.82
C LEU A 168 13.99 7.32 -2.10
N ALA A 169 14.54 7.00 -3.27
CA ALA A 169 13.97 7.38 -4.56
C ALA A 169 12.58 6.76 -4.78
N ALA A 170 12.39 5.49 -4.43
CA ALA A 170 11.09 4.81 -4.54
C ALA A 170 10.05 5.40 -3.58
N ARG A 171 10.45 5.74 -2.34
CA ARG A 171 9.59 6.44 -1.37
C ARG A 171 9.16 7.83 -1.86
N ALA A 172 10.02 8.49 -2.65
CA ALA A 172 9.73 9.75 -3.33
C ALA A 172 9.04 9.58 -4.70
N GLU A 173 8.59 8.35 -5.03
CA GLU A 173 7.90 8.01 -6.29
C GLU A 173 8.74 8.24 -7.57
N LYS A 174 10.06 8.34 -7.42
CA LYS A 174 11.04 8.47 -8.52
C LYS A 174 11.49 7.10 -8.99
N LEU A 175 10.58 6.36 -9.63
CA LEU A 175 10.77 4.94 -9.96
C LEU A 175 11.96 4.68 -10.90
N ASP A 176 12.24 5.57 -11.85
CA ASP A 176 13.39 5.45 -12.76
C ASP A 176 14.72 5.64 -12.03
N GLU A 177 14.76 6.56 -11.06
CA GLU A 177 15.93 6.75 -10.22
C GLU A 177 16.15 5.54 -9.31
N ALA A 178 15.08 5.02 -8.72
CA ALA A 178 15.12 3.81 -7.91
C ALA A 178 15.65 2.60 -8.70
N ALA A 179 15.19 2.41 -9.94
CA ALA A 179 15.65 1.32 -10.79
C ALA A 179 17.13 1.47 -11.22
N ARG A 180 17.58 2.70 -11.46
CA ARG A 180 18.99 3.01 -11.75
C ARG A 180 19.89 2.67 -10.55
N ASP A 181 19.51 3.14 -9.38
CA ASP A 181 20.30 2.93 -8.16
C ASP A 181 20.29 1.45 -7.74
N CYS A 182 19.17 0.71 -7.93
CA CYS A 182 19.19 -0.74 -7.74
C CYS A 182 20.16 -1.46 -8.70
N ARG A 183 20.22 -1.05 -9.98
CA ARG A 183 21.19 -1.62 -10.93
C ARG A 183 22.62 -1.37 -10.49
N ALA A 184 22.93 -0.15 -10.05
CA ALA A 184 24.24 0.19 -9.50
C ALA A 184 24.58 -0.67 -8.28
N ALA A 185 23.63 -0.86 -7.34
CA ALA A 185 23.84 -1.75 -6.19
C ALA A 185 24.23 -3.17 -6.61
N LEU A 186 23.61 -3.70 -7.67
CA LEU A 186 23.89 -5.04 -8.20
C LEU A 186 25.19 -5.14 -9.02
N GLU A 187 25.75 -4.02 -9.49
CA GLU A 187 27.09 -3.98 -10.07
C GLU A 187 28.16 -4.18 -8.99
N TYR A 188 27.94 -3.64 -7.79
CA TYR A 188 28.82 -3.83 -6.62
C TYR A 188 28.61 -5.17 -5.92
N ASP A 189 27.37 -5.68 -5.87
CA ASP A 189 27.06 -7.01 -5.34
C ASP A 189 25.87 -7.64 -6.08
N ASN A 190 26.18 -8.51 -7.04
CA ASN A 190 25.18 -9.21 -7.85
C ASN A 190 24.38 -10.28 -7.08
N ARG A 191 24.68 -10.53 -5.80
CA ARG A 191 23.94 -11.45 -4.92
C ARG A 191 23.14 -10.70 -3.86
N PHE A 192 23.05 -9.37 -3.93
CA PHE A 192 22.30 -8.57 -2.97
C PHE A 192 20.78 -8.73 -3.15
N ARG A 193 20.21 -9.70 -2.44
CA ARG A 193 18.82 -10.17 -2.61
C ARG A 193 17.75 -9.07 -2.48
N PRO A 194 17.76 -8.20 -1.44
CA PRO A 194 16.85 -7.05 -1.38
C PRO A 194 16.89 -6.13 -2.62
N ALA A 195 18.08 -5.87 -3.17
CA ALA A 195 18.21 -5.06 -4.40
C ALA A 195 17.71 -5.81 -5.65
N ILE A 196 17.93 -7.13 -5.73
CA ILE A 196 17.38 -7.98 -6.80
C ILE A 196 15.85 -7.92 -6.80
N GLU A 197 15.23 -8.10 -5.63
CA GLU A 197 13.77 -8.07 -5.47
C GLU A 197 13.18 -6.72 -5.87
N MET A 198 13.77 -5.63 -5.35
CA MET A 198 13.29 -4.27 -5.63
C MET A 198 13.41 -3.93 -7.12
N LEU A 199 14.55 -4.23 -7.75
CA LEU A 199 14.74 -4.01 -9.18
C LEU A 199 13.73 -4.82 -9.99
N ALA A 200 13.51 -6.09 -9.64
CA ALA A 200 12.56 -6.94 -10.33
C ALA A 200 11.15 -6.34 -10.28
N LYS A 201 10.67 -5.91 -9.10
CA LYS A 201 9.36 -5.25 -8.95
C LYS A 201 9.25 -3.98 -9.81
N LEU A 202 10.29 -3.17 -9.88
CA LEU A 202 10.32 -1.97 -10.73
C LEU A 202 10.30 -2.32 -12.22
N GLU A 203 11.07 -3.33 -12.65
CA GLU A 203 11.07 -3.79 -14.04
C GLU A 203 9.73 -4.42 -14.46
N MET A 204 8.97 -4.99 -13.51
CA MET A 204 7.65 -5.58 -13.78
C MET A 204 6.59 -4.55 -14.18
N LEU A 205 6.74 -3.29 -13.74
CA LEU A 205 5.91 -2.16 -14.15
C LEU A 205 6.11 -1.81 -15.63
N GLY A 206 7.22 -2.26 -16.23
CA GLY A 206 7.50 -2.09 -17.65
C GLY A 206 6.77 -3.09 -18.56
N GLY A 207 7.18 -3.10 -19.84
CA GLY A 207 6.66 -4.01 -20.86
C GLY A 207 7.20 -5.45 -20.75
N PRO A 208 6.90 -6.31 -21.75
CA PRO A 208 7.28 -7.74 -21.73
C PRO A 208 8.79 -8.00 -21.65
N GLY A 209 9.62 -7.12 -22.21
CA GLY A 209 11.08 -7.24 -22.18
C GLY A 209 11.65 -7.10 -20.75
N PRO A 210 11.40 -5.98 -20.06
CA PRO A 210 11.71 -5.80 -18.64
C PRO A 210 11.19 -6.94 -17.75
N ARG A 211 9.96 -7.41 -17.94
CA ARG A 211 9.39 -8.53 -17.16
C ARG A 211 10.21 -9.81 -17.26
N ARG A 212 10.68 -10.20 -18.45
CA ARG A 212 11.55 -11.37 -18.61
C ARG A 212 12.88 -11.23 -17.88
N ARG A 213 13.44 -10.01 -17.79
CA ARG A 213 14.67 -9.75 -17.02
C ARG A 213 14.42 -9.82 -15.51
N ALA A 214 13.26 -9.36 -15.06
CA ALA A 214 12.82 -9.50 -13.68
C ALA A 214 12.66 -10.98 -13.30
N GLU A 215 12.02 -11.79 -14.15
CA GLU A 215 11.88 -13.24 -13.92
C GLU A 215 13.22 -13.96 -13.77
N ALA A 216 14.18 -13.69 -14.66
CA ALA A 216 15.51 -14.29 -14.58
C ALA A 216 16.25 -13.90 -13.28
N ARG A 217 16.09 -12.64 -12.85
CA ARG A 217 16.62 -12.13 -11.58
C ARG A 217 16.01 -12.83 -10.38
N LEU A 218 14.67 -12.92 -10.35
CA LEU A 218 13.94 -13.56 -9.26
C LEU A 218 14.23 -15.07 -9.19
N ALA A 219 14.39 -15.74 -10.34
CA ALA A 219 14.83 -17.14 -10.37
C ALA A 219 16.24 -17.31 -9.76
N SER A 220 17.18 -16.42 -10.10
CA SER A 220 18.51 -16.42 -9.48
C SER A 220 18.46 -16.16 -7.97
N MET A 221 17.68 -15.16 -7.54
CA MET A 221 17.45 -14.86 -6.11
C MET A 221 16.84 -16.05 -5.37
N LEU A 222 15.88 -16.75 -5.97
CA LEU A 222 15.23 -17.92 -5.39
C LEU A 222 16.24 -19.05 -5.16
N GLU A 223 17.14 -19.30 -6.12
CA GLU A 223 18.20 -20.30 -5.95
C GLU A 223 19.23 -19.89 -4.88
N LEU A 224 19.60 -18.60 -4.82
CA LEU A 224 20.46 -18.08 -3.74
C LEU A 224 19.82 -18.27 -2.36
N ALA A 225 18.53 -17.99 -2.25
CA ALA A 225 17.79 -18.10 -1.00
C ALA A 225 17.56 -19.57 -0.60
N ARG A 226 17.34 -20.47 -1.57
CA ARG A 226 17.31 -21.94 -1.35
C ARG A 226 18.64 -22.46 -0.82
N ALA A 227 19.75 -22.08 -1.45
CA ALA A 227 21.08 -22.48 -1.02
C ALA A 227 21.43 -21.98 0.39
N ALA A 228 20.89 -20.83 0.79
CA ALA A 228 21.07 -20.24 2.11
C ALA A 228 20.09 -20.76 3.19
N GLY A 229 19.07 -21.55 2.81
CA GLY A 229 18.00 -21.93 3.73
C GLY A 229 17.11 -20.75 4.16
N ASP A 230 17.06 -19.68 3.37
CA ASP A 230 16.39 -18.43 3.74
C ASP A 230 14.91 -18.44 3.33
N LEU A 231 14.04 -18.87 4.24
CA LEU A 231 12.61 -18.98 3.98
C LEU A 231 11.95 -17.62 3.65
N LEU A 232 12.43 -16.53 4.27
CA LEU A 232 11.91 -15.19 4.07
C LEU A 232 12.13 -14.72 2.63
N ASP A 233 13.38 -14.73 2.16
CA ASP A 233 13.71 -14.30 0.81
C ASP A 233 13.14 -15.27 -0.25
N ARG A 234 13.02 -16.57 0.06
CA ARG A 234 12.32 -17.53 -0.82
C ARG A 234 10.86 -17.16 -0.97
N SER A 235 10.16 -16.84 0.13
CA SER A 235 8.75 -16.42 0.09
C SER A 235 8.57 -15.17 -0.75
N SER A 236 9.40 -14.13 -0.53
CA SER A 236 9.38 -12.90 -1.32
C SER A 236 9.63 -13.14 -2.81
N ALA A 237 10.59 -14.00 -3.16
CA ALA A 237 10.89 -14.34 -4.55
C ALA A 237 9.75 -15.11 -5.23
N GLU A 238 9.13 -16.09 -4.54
CA GLU A 238 7.96 -16.81 -5.03
C GLU A 238 6.78 -15.86 -5.28
N ALA A 239 6.51 -14.94 -4.34
CA ALA A 239 5.45 -13.93 -4.51
C ALA A 239 5.71 -13.01 -5.72
N ALA A 240 6.95 -12.53 -5.89
CA ALA A 240 7.30 -11.69 -7.04
C ALA A 240 7.21 -12.46 -8.38
N LEU A 241 7.60 -13.74 -8.41
CA LEU A 241 7.41 -14.58 -9.60
C LEU A 241 5.92 -14.81 -9.90
N GLY A 242 5.10 -14.99 -8.87
CA GLY A 242 3.64 -15.10 -8.99
C GLY A 242 3.02 -13.86 -9.63
N LEU A 243 3.45 -12.66 -9.21
CA LEU A 243 3.03 -11.41 -9.83
C LEU A 243 3.46 -11.32 -11.30
N SER A 244 4.65 -11.81 -11.66
CA SER A 244 5.07 -11.83 -13.07
C SER A 244 4.14 -12.69 -13.92
N GLN A 245 3.83 -13.89 -13.42
CA GLN A 245 2.95 -14.83 -14.09
C GLN A 245 1.51 -14.29 -14.20
N GLN A 246 1.02 -13.61 -13.16
CA GLN A 246 -0.28 -12.93 -13.17
C GLN A 246 -0.33 -11.86 -14.27
N LEU A 247 0.69 -10.99 -14.35
CA LEU A 247 0.80 -9.96 -15.38
C LEU A 247 0.99 -10.54 -16.80
N GLY A 248 1.54 -11.75 -16.90
CA GLY A 248 1.66 -12.53 -18.14
C GLY A 248 0.40 -13.31 -18.52
N GLY A 249 -0.63 -13.34 -17.66
CA GLY A 249 -1.88 -14.08 -17.87
C GLY A 249 -1.82 -15.57 -17.52
N SER A 250 -0.72 -16.04 -16.91
CA SER A 250 -0.59 -17.41 -16.39
C SER A 250 -1.14 -17.48 -14.97
N TYR A 251 -2.47 -17.54 -14.84
CA TYR A 251 -3.14 -17.46 -13.55
C TYR A 251 -2.93 -18.70 -12.67
N ASP A 252 -2.85 -19.90 -13.25
CA ASP A 252 -2.63 -21.14 -12.47
C ASP A 252 -1.20 -21.25 -11.95
N GLY A 253 -0.23 -20.81 -12.77
CA GLY A 253 1.16 -20.65 -12.32
C GLY A 253 1.24 -19.64 -11.17
N ALA A 254 0.63 -18.46 -11.36
CA ALA A 254 0.63 -17.42 -10.35
C ALA A 254 0.04 -17.92 -9.02
N MET A 255 -1.07 -18.67 -9.07
CA MET A 255 -1.68 -19.28 -7.88
C MET A 255 -0.70 -20.19 -7.16
N THR A 256 -0.05 -21.10 -7.89
CA THR A 256 0.94 -22.03 -7.33
C THR A 256 2.10 -21.29 -6.65
N ARG A 257 2.57 -20.21 -7.27
CA ARG A 257 3.64 -19.36 -6.73
C ARG A 257 3.21 -18.64 -5.46
N TYR A 258 2.01 -18.06 -5.43
CA TYR A 258 1.51 -17.39 -4.22
C TYR A 258 1.20 -18.36 -3.08
N GLU A 259 0.67 -19.56 -3.36
CA GLU A 259 0.48 -20.61 -2.36
C GLU A 259 1.82 -21.10 -1.80
N SER A 260 2.85 -21.22 -2.65
CA SER A 260 4.22 -21.51 -2.20
C SER A 260 4.77 -20.38 -1.33
N ALA A 261 4.56 -19.11 -1.71
CA ALA A 261 4.99 -17.97 -0.91
C ALA A 261 4.32 -17.96 0.47
N LEU A 262 3.02 -18.24 0.53
CA LEU A 262 2.26 -18.36 1.77
C LEU A 262 2.78 -19.50 2.64
N ALA A 263 3.02 -20.68 2.07
CA ALA A 263 3.54 -21.82 2.82
C ALA A 263 4.91 -21.50 3.45
N LEU A 264 5.80 -20.88 2.69
CA LEU A 264 7.12 -20.44 3.17
C LEU A 264 7.01 -19.36 4.27
N ALA A 265 6.05 -18.43 4.14
CA ALA A 265 5.80 -17.42 5.16
C ALA A 265 5.15 -18.01 6.43
N CYS A 266 4.39 -19.08 6.32
CA CYS A 266 3.90 -19.86 7.47
C CYS A 266 5.05 -20.58 8.16
N GLU A 267 5.96 -21.19 7.38
CA GLU A 267 7.13 -21.92 7.90
C GLU A 267 8.13 -21.00 8.61
N SER A 268 8.41 -19.81 8.06
CA SER A 268 9.20 -18.78 8.76
C SER A 268 8.41 -18.10 9.90
N GLY A 269 7.09 -18.24 9.87
CA GLY A 269 6.11 -17.50 10.66
C GLY A 269 6.19 -15.97 10.47
N ASP A 270 6.63 -15.51 9.31
CA ASP A 270 6.51 -14.11 8.93
C ASP A 270 5.03 -13.76 8.68
N GLY A 271 4.31 -13.34 9.72
CA GLY A 271 2.90 -12.96 9.62
C GLY A 271 2.61 -11.85 8.60
N PHE A 272 3.51 -10.88 8.43
CA PHE A 272 3.35 -9.85 7.38
C PHE A 272 3.50 -10.46 5.98
N GLY A 273 4.45 -11.38 5.81
CA GLY A 273 4.61 -12.19 4.61
C GLY A 273 3.37 -13.04 4.29
N GLN A 274 2.75 -13.65 5.31
CA GLN A 274 1.51 -14.41 5.16
C GLN A 274 0.37 -13.51 4.65
N VAL A 275 0.16 -12.36 5.29
CA VAL A 275 -0.87 -11.39 4.85
C VAL A 275 -0.62 -10.92 3.41
N ASN A 276 0.62 -10.63 3.04
CA ASN A 276 0.98 -10.23 1.68
C ASN A 276 0.68 -11.33 0.65
N ALA A 277 1.00 -12.60 0.96
CA ALA A 277 0.72 -13.72 0.07
C ALA A 277 -0.79 -13.96 -0.07
N MET A 278 -1.56 -13.91 1.02
CA MET A 278 -3.02 -14.03 0.97
C MET A 278 -3.68 -12.89 0.18
N ASN A 279 -3.20 -11.65 0.33
CA ASN A 279 -3.64 -10.52 -0.48
C ASN A 279 -3.34 -10.74 -1.97
N SER A 280 -2.18 -11.28 -2.30
CA SER A 280 -1.79 -11.59 -3.68
C SER A 280 -2.69 -12.66 -4.30
N ILE A 281 -3.09 -13.69 -3.53
CA ILE A 281 -4.07 -14.70 -3.95
C ILE A 281 -5.45 -14.07 -4.17
N CYS A 282 -5.89 -13.20 -3.25
CA CYS A 282 -7.14 -12.46 -3.41
C CYS A 282 -7.12 -11.63 -4.71
N ASP A 283 -6.07 -10.83 -4.94
CA ASP A 283 -5.96 -9.99 -6.13
C ASP A 283 -5.92 -10.82 -7.42
N LEU A 284 -5.20 -11.94 -7.40
CA LEU A 284 -5.17 -12.88 -8.52
C LEU A 284 -6.57 -13.38 -8.90
N LEU A 285 -7.39 -13.74 -7.91
CA LEU A 285 -8.75 -14.21 -8.15
C LEU A 285 -9.63 -13.13 -8.78
N LEU A 286 -9.46 -11.87 -8.37
CA LEU A 286 -10.24 -10.74 -8.89
C LEU A 286 -9.84 -10.32 -10.30
N VAL A 287 -8.56 -10.46 -10.67
CA VAL A 287 -8.07 -10.12 -12.02
C VAL A 287 -8.12 -11.31 -13.00
N ARG A 288 -8.41 -12.52 -12.51
CA ARG A 288 -8.42 -13.73 -13.32
C ARG A 288 -9.50 -13.62 -14.40
N ARG A 289 -9.07 -13.78 -15.65
CA ARG A 289 -9.98 -13.84 -16.79
C ARG A 289 -10.51 -15.26 -16.98
N PRO A 290 -11.74 -15.41 -17.48
CA PRO A 290 -12.26 -16.72 -17.86
C PRO A 290 -11.35 -17.37 -18.91
N PRO A 291 -11.18 -18.70 -18.86
CA PRO A 291 -10.45 -19.42 -19.90
C PRO A 291 -11.08 -19.18 -21.27
N ARG A 292 -10.25 -19.11 -22.32
CA ARG A 292 -10.73 -19.00 -23.70
C ARG A 292 -11.38 -20.31 -24.10
N VAL A 293 -12.70 -20.36 -23.98
CA VAL A 293 -13.56 -21.43 -24.46
C VAL A 293 -14.54 -20.81 -25.44
N ASP A 294 -14.82 -21.49 -26.55
CA ASP A 294 -15.83 -21.03 -27.48
C ASP A 294 -17.21 -21.08 -26.81
N ASN A 295 -17.98 -19.99 -26.88
CA ASN A 295 -19.38 -19.87 -26.42
C ASN A 295 -19.65 -19.61 -24.92
N TRP A 296 -18.88 -18.77 -24.24
CA TRP A 296 -19.35 -18.20 -22.95
C TRP A 296 -20.64 -17.40 -23.14
N SER A 297 -21.70 -17.73 -22.41
CA SER A 297 -22.85 -16.84 -22.26
C SER A 297 -22.59 -15.75 -21.21
N ASP A 298 -23.39 -14.68 -21.22
CA ASP A 298 -23.33 -13.66 -20.16
C ASP A 298 -23.60 -14.25 -18.77
N GLU A 299 -24.42 -15.29 -18.68
CA GLU A 299 -24.70 -15.99 -17.43
C GLU A 299 -23.49 -16.77 -16.94
N ASP A 300 -22.80 -17.47 -17.84
CA ASP A 300 -21.55 -18.15 -17.51
C ASP A 300 -20.51 -17.15 -16.99
N LEU A 301 -20.32 -16.02 -17.69
CA LEU A 301 -19.34 -15.00 -17.30
C LEU A 301 -19.66 -14.44 -15.90
N ARG A 302 -20.94 -14.19 -15.62
CA ARG A 302 -21.39 -13.78 -14.28
C ARG A 302 -21.12 -14.86 -13.24
N ALA A 303 -21.44 -16.13 -13.53
CA ALA A 303 -21.22 -17.24 -12.61
C ALA A 303 -19.72 -17.44 -12.31
N PHE A 304 -18.86 -17.35 -13.33
CA PHE A 304 -17.41 -17.39 -13.18
C PHE A 304 -16.91 -16.26 -12.29
N ARG A 305 -17.34 -15.02 -12.56
CA ARG A 305 -16.96 -13.85 -11.75
C ARG A 305 -17.41 -14.02 -10.30
N HIS A 306 -18.68 -14.38 -10.07
CA HIS A 306 -19.22 -14.59 -8.72
C HIS A 306 -18.48 -15.69 -7.96
N ALA A 307 -18.13 -16.80 -8.62
CA ALA A 307 -17.35 -17.87 -8.00
C ALA A 307 -15.95 -17.39 -7.57
N HIS A 308 -15.29 -16.58 -8.38
CA HIS A 308 -13.97 -16.03 -8.06
C HIS A 308 -14.05 -14.99 -6.95
N VAL A 309 -15.07 -14.14 -6.95
CA VAL A 309 -15.31 -13.16 -5.86
C VAL A 309 -15.59 -13.87 -4.55
N ARG A 310 -16.40 -14.94 -4.53
CA ARG A 310 -16.63 -15.73 -3.30
C ARG A 310 -15.34 -16.33 -2.74
N ARG A 311 -14.46 -16.84 -3.62
CA ARG A 311 -13.14 -17.32 -3.20
C ARG A 311 -12.25 -16.19 -2.71
N ALA A 312 -12.27 -15.03 -3.38
CA ALA A 312 -11.52 -13.86 -2.97
C ALA A 312 -11.96 -13.37 -1.58
N ILE A 313 -13.27 -13.34 -1.31
CA ILE A 313 -13.83 -13.05 0.03
C ILE A 313 -13.27 -14.02 1.08
N ALA A 314 -13.28 -15.32 0.82
CA ALA A 314 -12.75 -16.31 1.77
C ALA A 314 -11.26 -16.08 2.08
N TRP A 315 -10.45 -15.76 1.07
CA TRP A 315 -9.05 -15.39 1.27
C TRP A 315 -8.88 -14.04 1.97
N HIS A 316 -9.76 -13.09 1.69
CA HIS A 316 -9.71 -11.75 2.26
C HIS A 316 -10.16 -11.72 3.73
N GLU A 317 -11.03 -12.64 4.15
CA GLU A 317 -11.29 -12.88 5.57
C GLU A 317 -10.06 -13.43 6.29
N LEU A 318 -9.26 -14.30 5.65
CA LEU A 318 -7.98 -14.75 6.22
C LEU A 318 -6.95 -13.61 6.31
N VAL A 319 -6.95 -12.68 5.35
CA VAL A 319 -6.16 -11.43 5.45
C VAL A 319 -6.57 -10.65 6.69
N LEU A 320 -7.87 -10.47 6.92
CA LEU A 320 -8.41 -9.76 8.08
C LEU A 320 -8.12 -10.48 9.40
N ASP A 321 -8.13 -11.81 9.42
CA ASP A 321 -7.69 -12.61 10.59
C ASP A 321 -6.20 -12.43 10.86
N GLY A 322 -5.37 -12.47 9.80
CA GLY A 322 -3.93 -12.25 9.92
C GLY A 322 -3.60 -10.85 10.46
N LEU A 323 -4.25 -9.81 9.93
CA LEU A 323 -4.09 -8.43 10.42
C LEU A 323 -4.50 -8.30 11.90
N ARG A 324 -5.61 -8.93 12.31
CA ARG A 324 -6.02 -9.00 13.71
C ARG A 324 -4.99 -9.71 14.60
N GLY A 325 -4.43 -10.83 14.13
CA GLY A 325 -3.36 -11.55 14.85
C GLY A 325 -2.07 -10.73 15.00
N LEU A 326 -1.79 -9.88 14.01
CA LEU A 326 -0.70 -8.90 14.06
C LEU A 326 -1.03 -7.66 14.91
N GLY A 327 -2.30 -7.44 15.27
CA GLY A 327 -2.75 -6.22 15.91
C GLY A 327 -2.71 -4.99 15.00
N ASP A 328 -2.61 -5.18 13.68
CA ASP A 328 -2.51 -4.08 12.71
C ASP A 328 -3.90 -3.51 12.37
N LEU A 329 -4.30 -2.50 13.12
CA LEU A 329 -5.56 -1.80 12.94
C LEU A 329 -5.54 -0.85 11.74
N THR A 330 -4.37 -0.31 11.36
CA THR A 330 -4.25 0.61 10.22
C THR A 330 -4.26 -0.14 8.89
N GLY A 331 -3.86 -1.41 8.87
CA GLY A 331 -4.09 -2.35 7.77
C GLY A 331 -5.51 -2.95 7.78
N GLU A 332 -6.09 -3.25 8.94
CA GLU A 332 -7.42 -3.88 9.04
C GLU A 332 -8.55 -2.98 8.52
N ALA A 333 -8.52 -1.68 8.79
CA ALA A 333 -9.55 -0.74 8.34
C ALA A 333 -9.75 -0.74 6.80
N PRO A 334 -8.73 -0.45 5.97
CA PRO A 334 -8.88 -0.51 4.52
C PRO A 334 -9.17 -1.92 4.00
N ALA A 335 -8.69 -2.97 4.67
CA ALA A 335 -9.04 -4.34 4.32
C ALA A 335 -10.55 -4.62 4.52
N ALA A 336 -11.17 -4.14 5.60
CA ALA A 336 -12.62 -4.28 5.79
C ALA A 336 -13.41 -3.52 4.70
N GLY A 337 -12.90 -2.38 4.23
CA GLY A 337 -13.47 -1.67 3.07
C GLY A 337 -13.42 -2.49 1.77
N LYS A 338 -12.30 -3.15 1.50
CA LYS A 338 -12.17 -4.07 0.35
C LYS A 338 -13.17 -5.23 0.46
N LEU A 339 -13.35 -5.82 1.64
CA LEU A 339 -14.36 -6.86 1.87
C LEU A 339 -15.77 -6.39 1.51
N ALA A 340 -16.14 -5.17 1.93
CA ALA A 340 -17.44 -4.59 1.59
C ALA A 340 -17.62 -4.43 0.08
N MET A 341 -16.58 -4.00 -0.65
CA MET A 341 -16.61 -3.92 -2.12
C MET A 341 -16.83 -5.29 -2.78
N LEU A 342 -16.29 -6.37 -2.21
CA LEU A 342 -16.48 -7.73 -2.72
C LEU A 342 -17.91 -8.23 -2.48
N TRP A 343 -18.49 -7.97 -1.31
CA TRP A 343 -19.90 -8.30 -1.03
C TRP A 343 -20.86 -7.51 -1.91
N ARG A 344 -20.56 -6.23 -2.14
CA ARG A 344 -21.26 -5.40 -3.12
C ARG A 344 -21.26 -6.02 -4.51
N GLU A 345 -20.12 -6.57 -4.95
CA GLU A 345 -20.00 -7.23 -6.25
C GLU A 345 -20.85 -8.50 -6.35
N LEU A 346 -21.06 -9.21 -5.24
CA LEU A 346 -21.99 -10.34 -5.17
C LEU A 346 -23.46 -9.94 -5.01
N GLY A 347 -23.75 -8.66 -4.75
CA GLY A 347 -25.09 -8.15 -4.47
C GLY A 347 -25.60 -8.48 -3.06
N ASP A 348 -24.72 -8.88 -2.14
CA ASP A 348 -25.08 -9.15 -0.75
C ASP A 348 -25.03 -7.85 0.06
N ALA A 349 -26.19 -7.20 0.16
CA ALA A 349 -26.33 -5.90 0.82
C ALA A 349 -26.08 -5.95 2.33
N ASP A 350 -26.46 -7.05 2.99
CA ASP A 350 -26.31 -7.20 4.44
C ASP A 350 -24.85 -7.44 4.80
N ALA A 351 -24.17 -8.32 4.06
CA ALA A 351 -22.73 -8.57 4.25
C ALA A 351 -21.86 -7.35 3.90
N GLU A 352 -22.23 -6.61 2.86
CA GLU A 352 -21.58 -5.32 2.53
C GLU A 352 -21.71 -4.33 3.69
N MET A 353 -22.91 -4.19 4.27
CA MET A 353 -23.14 -3.26 5.38
C MET A 353 -22.38 -3.68 6.65
N ALA A 354 -22.37 -4.98 6.97
CA ALA A 354 -21.60 -5.51 8.10
C ALA A 354 -20.09 -5.26 7.94
N ALA A 355 -19.56 -5.38 6.72
CA ALA A 355 -18.16 -5.06 6.43
C ALA A 355 -17.86 -3.56 6.58
N PHE A 356 -18.79 -2.67 6.20
CA PHE A 356 -18.64 -1.23 6.48
C PHE A 356 -18.73 -0.88 7.96
N ASP A 357 -19.59 -1.54 8.73
CA ASP A 357 -19.66 -1.38 10.20
C ASP A 357 -18.33 -1.74 10.84
N ARG A 358 -17.76 -2.86 10.41
CA ARG A 358 -16.44 -3.29 10.86
C ARG A 358 -15.34 -2.30 10.46
N MET A 359 -15.35 -1.80 9.23
CA MET A 359 -14.42 -0.77 8.78
C MET A 359 -14.47 0.48 9.67
N LEU A 360 -15.67 0.94 10.02
CA LEU A 360 -15.85 2.10 10.91
C LEU A 360 -15.39 1.84 12.34
N ASP A 361 -15.69 0.66 12.92
CA ASP A 361 -15.21 0.29 14.25
C ASP A 361 -13.68 0.35 14.31
N VAL A 362 -13.02 -0.33 13.37
CA VAL A 362 -11.55 -0.39 13.32
C VAL A 362 -10.95 0.99 13.06
N ALA A 363 -11.50 1.74 12.10
CA ALA A 363 -11.03 3.08 11.78
C ALA A 363 -11.21 4.07 12.95
N THR A 364 -12.24 3.87 13.78
CA THR A 364 -12.44 4.64 15.01
C THR A 364 -11.39 4.27 16.05
N ARG A 365 -11.12 2.98 16.24
CA ARG A 365 -10.12 2.47 17.21
C ARG A 365 -8.69 2.90 16.88
N CYS A 366 -8.31 2.91 15.60
CA CYS A 366 -6.98 3.39 15.18
C CYS A 366 -6.91 4.91 14.99
N GLY A 367 -8.06 5.61 15.00
CA GLY A 367 -8.11 7.06 14.80
C GLY A 367 -7.87 7.51 13.35
N SER A 368 -8.06 6.62 12.37
CA SER A 368 -7.98 6.97 10.95
C SER A 368 -9.23 7.73 10.50
N GLN A 369 -9.08 9.05 10.33
CA GLN A 369 -10.12 9.89 9.71
C GLN A 369 -10.34 9.51 8.24
N ARG A 370 -9.28 9.07 7.54
CA ARG A 370 -9.34 8.69 6.13
C ARG A 370 -10.26 7.48 5.91
N SER A 371 -10.05 6.42 6.68
CA SER A 371 -10.92 5.23 6.62
C SER A 371 -12.33 5.52 7.14
N GLN A 372 -12.49 6.34 8.18
CA GLN A 372 -13.83 6.72 8.64
C GLN A 372 -14.61 7.46 7.55
N ALA A 373 -14.00 8.46 6.90
CA ALA A 373 -14.61 9.18 5.78
C ALA A 373 -14.95 8.23 4.62
N ALA A 374 -14.01 7.38 4.20
CA ALA A 374 -14.24 6.42 3.13
C ALA A 374 -15.40 5.46 3.42
N ALA A 375 -15.52 4.98 4.66
CA ALA A 375 -16.63 4.10 5.06
C ALA A 375 -17.98 4.83 5.03
N TRP A 376 -18.05 6.08 5.52
CA TRP A 376 -19.28 6.88 5.43
C TRP A 376 -19.67 7.19 3.98
N MET A 377 -18.71 7.51 3.12
CA MET A 377 -18.96 7.70 1.68
C MET A 377 -19.56 6.43 1.07
N ALA A 378 -18.96 5.28 1.35
CA ALA A 378 -19.41 4.01 0.80
C ALA A 378 -20.81 3.60 1.31
N ARG A 379 -21.14 3.90 2.58
CA ARG A 379 -22.52 3.77 3.10
C ARG A 379 -23.49 4.70 2.36
N GLY A 380 -23.06 5.93 2.06
CA GLY A 380 -23.82 6.86 1.25
C GLY A 380 -24.15 6.29 -0.14
N GLU A 381 -23.15 5.71 -0.81
CA GLU A 381 -23.34 5.05 -2.11
C GLU A 381 -24.28 3.83 -1.99
N HIS A 382 -24.16 3.04 -0.93
CA HIS A 382 -25.07 1.91 -0.69
C HIS A 382 -26.52 2.38 -0.54
N PHE A 383 -26.78 3.38 0.32
CA PHE A 383 -28.13 3.93 0.49
C PHE A 383 -28.66 4.59 -0.78
N GLN A 384 -27.80 5.21 -1.59
CA GLN A 384 -28.15 5.74 -2.90
C GLN A 384 -28.68 4.64 -3.83
N ARG A 385 -28.02 3.47 -3.89
CA ARG A 385 -28.48 2.34 -4.71
C ARG A 385 -29.84 1.80 -4.24
N LEU A 386 -30.07 1.80 -2.92
CA LEU A 386 -31.36 1.43 -2.32
C LEU A 386 -32.40 2.56 -2.39
N LYS A 387 -32.07 3.72 -3.00
CA LYS A 387 -32.92 4.91 -3.07
C LYS A 387 -33.37 5.43 -1.70
N GLN A 388 -32.58 5.17 -0.66
CA GLN A 388 -32.78 5.72 0.69
C GLN A 388 -32.07 7.08 0.77
N TRP A 389 -32.63 8.08 0.10
CA TRP A 389 -31.96 9.33 -0.21
C TRP A 389 -31.51 10.11 1.03
N GLU A 390 -32.34 10.20 2.05
CA GLU A 390 -32.05 10.94 3.28
C GLU A 390 -30.84 10.35 4.01
N LYS A 391 -30.80 9.00 4.12
CA LYS A 391 -29.65 8.30 4.71
C LYS A 391 -28.39 8.43 3.86
N ALA A 392 -28.55 8.43 2.53
CA ALA A 392 -27.43 8.63 1.63
C ALA A 392 -26.81 10.03 1.82
N VAL A 393 -27.64 11.07 1.94
CA VAL A 393 -27.19 12.44 2.18
C VAL A 393 -26.53 12.56 3.55
N GLU A 394 -27.13 12.02 4.62
CA GLU A 394 -26.55 12.03 5.97
C GLU A 394 -25.16 11.37 5.99
N ALA A 395 -25.04 10.19 5.37
CA ALA A 395 -23.78 9.47 5.29
C ALA A 395 -22.71 10.23 4.48
N MET A 396 -23.08 10.83 3.34
CA MET A 396 -22.18 11.66 2.54
C MET A 396 -21.74 12.94 3.28
N GLN A 397 -22.63 13.55 4.09
CA GLN A 397 -22.30 14.70 4.93
C GLN A 397 -21.31 14.32 6.03
N LYS A 398 -21.54 13.22 6.74
CA LYS A 398 -20.57 12.67 7.73
C LYS A 398 -19.22 12.37 7.09
N SER A 399 -19.21 11.79 5.89
CA SER A 399 -17.98 11.59 5.13
C SER A 399 -17.26 12.92 4.87
N LEU A 400 -17.99 13.96 4.47
CA LEU A 400 -17.42 15.26 4.14
C LEU A 400 -16.83 15.96 5.38
N GLU A 401 -17.50 15.86 6.53
CA GLU A 401 -17.03 16.39 7.82
C GLU A 401 -15.70 15.76 8.26
N LEU A 402 -15.53 14.47 8.01
CA LEU A 402 -14.33 13.70 8.38
C LEU A 402 -13.23 13.74 7.31
N SER A 403 -13.55 14.17 6.09
CA SER A 403 -12.62 14.17 4.97
C SER A 403 -11.48 15.17 5.19
N LEU A 404 -10.29 14.77 4.79
CA LEU A 404 -9.13 15.65 4.68
C LEU A 404 -9.23 16.52 3.43
N ASP A 405 -8.52 17.65 3.40
CA ASP A 405 -8.67 18.64 2.32
C ASP A 405 -8.36 18.09 0.92
N ASP A 406 -7.45 17.12 0.81
CA ASP A 406 -7.12 16.42 -0.45
C ASP A 406 -8.27 15.52 -0.95
N ALA A 407 -9.04 14.92 -0.04
CA ALA A 407 -10.13 14.00 -0.36
C ALA A 407 -11.53 14.65 -0.38
N ARG A 408 -11.71 15.82 0.25
CA ARG A 408 -12.98 16.56 0.30
C ARG A 408 -13.62 16.78 -1.07
N PRO A 409 -12.89 17.18 -2.13
CA PRO A 409 -13.51 17.43 -3.43
C PRO A 409 -14.15 16.18 -4.04
N ALA A 410 -13.55 15.00 -3.84
CA ALA A 410 -14.12 13.74 -4.31
C ALA A 410 -15.45 13.42 -3.62
N VAL A 411 -15.53 13.64 -2.31
CA VAL A 411 -16.78 13.46 -1.53
C VAL A 411 -17.84 14.48 -1.93
N GLN A 412 -17.45 15.74 -2.19
CA GLN A 412 -18.37 16.76 -2.71
C GLN A 412 -18.92 16.39 -4.09
N ALA A 413 -18.06 15.91 -4.99
CA ALA A 413 -18.50 15.41 -6.29
C ALA A 413 -19.44 14.21 -6.15
N ALA A 414 -19.20 13.31 -5.19
CA ALA A 414 -20.11 12.20 -4.89
C ALA A 414 -21.47 12.68 -4.37
N LEU A 415 -21.49 13.66 -3.47
CA LEU A 415 -22.72 14.30 -2.99
C LEU A 415 -23.45 15.03 -4.13
N GLY A 416 -22.72 15.65 -5.07
CA GLY A 416 -23.27 16.21 -6.30
C GLY A 416 -24.01 15.16 -7.13
N ARG A 417 -23.39 14.00 -7.38
CA ARG A 417 -24.02 12.87 -8.08
C ARG A 417 -25.27 12.36 -7.36
N LEU A 418 -25.24 12.32 -6.03
CA LEU A 418 -26.38 11.93 -5.22
C LEU A 418 -27.56 12.91 -5.43
N TYR A 419 -27.31 14.22 -5.38
CA TYR A 419 -28.35 15.21 -5.64
C TYR A 419 -28.89 15.15 -7.07
N GLU A 420 -28.06 14.85 -8.07
CA GLU A 420 -28.56 14.60 -9.43
C GLU A 420 -29.50 13.39 -9.49
N ALA A 421 -29.14 12.30 -8.82
CA ALA A 421 -29.98 11.10 -8.74
C ALA A 421 -31.32 11.35 -8.03
N MET A 422 -31.35 12.31 -7.11
CA MET A 422 -32.57 12.78 -6.43
C MET A 422 -33.40 13.78 -7.26
N GLY A 423 -32.94 14.19 -8.45
CA GLY A 423 -33.60 15.22 -9.24
C GLY A 423 -33.44 16.63 -8.67
N ARG A 424 -32.36 16.90 -7.94
CA ARG A 424 -32.02 18.20 -7.33
C ARG A 424 -30.81 18.85 -8.03
N PRO A 425 -30.96 19.32 -9.29
CA PRO A 425 -29.84 19.78 -10.11
C PRO A 425 -29.14 21.03 -9.56
N ASP A 426 -29.84 21.94 -8.89
CA ASP A 426 -29.23 23.14 -8.31
C ASP A 426 -28.33 22.83 -7.09
N ASP A 427 -28.74 21.87 -6.27
CA ASP A 427 -27.92 21.37 -5.16
C ASP A 427 -26.69 20.63 -5.69
N ALA A 428 -26.87 19.80 -6.73
CA ALA A 428 -25.78 19.11 -7.40
C ALA A 428 -24.76 20.09 -7.99
N LEU A 429 -25.24 21.09 -8.73
CA LEU A 429 -24.41 22.14 -9.31
C LEU A 429 -23.61 22.88 -8.25
N SER A 430 -24.23 23.16 -7.09
CA SER A 430 -23.56 23.81 -5.96
C SER A 430 -22.40 22.95 -5.43
N GLN A 431 -22.59 21.63 -5.29
CA GLN A 431 -21.53 20.72 -4.84
C GLN A 431 -20.40 20.59 -5.87
N TYR A 432 -20.70 20.50 -7.17
CA TYR A 432 -19.66 20.43 -8.20
C TYR A 432 -18.84 21.70 -8.29
N LYS A 433 -19.47 22.88 -8.16
CA LYS A 433 -18.74 24.15 -8.08
C LYS A 433 -17.84 24.20 -6.83
N LEU A 434 -18.34 23.78 -5.67
CA LEU A 434 -17.54 23.71 -4.44
C LEU A 434 -16.35 22.74 -4.54
N ALA A 435 -16.53 21.61 -5.21
CA ALA A 435 -15.46 20.66 -5.47
C ALA A 435 -14.41 21.26 -6.41
N TYR A 436 -14.85 21.87 -7.53
CA TYR A 436 -13.95 22.52 -8.48
C TYR A 436 -13.14 23.65 -7.87
N GLU A 437 -13.77 24.52 -7.07
CA GLU A 437 -13.08 25.63 -6.40
C GLU A 437 -11.93 25.17 -5.49
N ARG A 438 -12.04 23.96 -4.92
CA ARG A 438 -10.95 23.35 -4.13
C ARG A 438 -9.89 22.67 -4.99
N LEU A 439 -10.26 22.24 -6.19
CA LEU A 439 -9.39 21.49 -7.08
C LEU A 439 -8.61 22.38 -8.05
N LYS A 440 -9.10 23.57 -8.38
CA LYS A 440 -8.59 24.43 -9.47
C LYS A 440 -7.11 24.79 -9.35
N ASP A 441 -6.59 24.85 -8.12
CA ASP A 441 -5.19 25.18 -7.82
C ASP A 441 -4.34 23.93 -7.44
N THR A 442 -4.86 22.73 -7.73
CA THR A 442 -4.20 21.44 -7.42
C THR A 442 -3.91 20.64 -8.69
N ASP A 443 -2.99 19.69 -8.63
CA ASP A 443 -2.71 18.79 -9.77
C ASP A 443 -3.75 17.66 -9.95
N GLN A 444 -4.90 17.75 -9.26
CA GLN A 444 -6.00 16.77 -9.37
C GLN A 444 -6.88 17.04 -10.60
N PHE A 445 -6.27 17.01 -11.79
CA PHE A 445 -6.89 17.43 -13.05
C PHE A 445 -8.11 16.59 -13.44
N GLU A 446 -8.12 15.29 -13.17
CA GLU A 446 -9.28 14.43 -13.44
C GLU A 446 -10.52 14.89 -12.67
N GLY A 447 -10.34 15.25 -11.40
CA GLY A 447 -11.41 15.80 -10.56
C GLY A 447 -11.91 17.16 -11.08
N GLN A 448 -11.00 18.03 -11.52
CA GLN A 448 -11.34 19.33 -12.11
C GLN A 448 -12.22 19.14 -13.36
N LEU A 449 -11.76 18.31 -14.31
CA LEU A 449 -12.48 18.01 -15.55
C LEU A 449 -13.86 17.41 -15.28
N PHE A 450 -13.94 16.47 -14.32
CA PHE A 450 -15.21 15.89 -13.92
C PHE A 450 -16.20 16.98 -13.45
N CYS A 451 -15.77 17.85 -12.52
CA CYS A 451 -16.63 18.88 -11.95
C CYS A 451 -17.06 19.92 -13.01
N LEU A 452 -16.13 20.36 -13.87
CA LEU A 452 -16.42 21.30 -14.95
C LEU A 452 -17.43 20.73 -15.95
N ARG A 453 -17.25 19.47 -16.37
CA ARG A 453 -18.18 18.79 -17.30
C ARG A 453 -19.58 18.65 -16.71
N ARG A 454 -19.69 18.21 -15.44
CA ARG A 454 -21.01 18.09 -14.78
C ARG A 454 -21.68 19.45 -14.59
N THR A 455 -20.91 20.48 -14.22
CA THR A 455 -21.39 21.87 -14.13
C THR A 455 -21.92 22.35 -15.48
N ALA A 456 -21.18 22.12 -16.56
CA ALA A 456 -21.55 22.52 -17.91
C ALA A 456 -22.86 21.85 -18.36
N GLU A 457 -22.98 20.54 -18.15
CA GLU A 457 -24.18 19.76 -18.52
C GLU A 457 -25.42 20.19 -17.74
N LEU A 458 -25.29 20.39 -16.42
CA LEU A 458 -26.40 20.86 -15.58
C LEU A 458 -26.83 22.28 -15.93
N CYS A 459 -25.88 23.19 -16.15
CA CYS A 459 -26.19 24.56 -16.57
C CYS A 459 -26.91 24.59 -17.93
N MET A 460 -26.52 23.75 -18.91
CA MET A 460 -27.24 23.66 -20.18
C MET A 460 -28.67 23.18 -19.99
N ALA A 461 -28.87 22.13 -19.19
CA ALA A 461 -30.19 21.58 -18.91
C ALA A 461 -31.11 22.61 -18.21
N ALA A 462 -30.53 23.45 -17.35
CA ALA A 462 -31.23 24.54 -16.65
C ALA A 462 -31.42 25.82 -17.51
N GLY A 463 -31.00 25.83 -18.78
CA GLY A 463 -31.08 27.01 -19.66
C GLY A 463 -30.05 28.11 -19.35
N ARG A 464 -29.12 27.88 -18.42
CA ARG A 464 -28.03 28.80 -18.03
C ARG A 464 -26.86 28.70 -19.00
N ARG A 465 -27.14 29.04 -20.25
CA ARG A 465 -26.26 28.81 -21.40
C ARG A 465 -24.87 29.42 -21.25
N ASP A 466 -24.78 30.67 -20.80
CA ASP A 466 -23.49 31.36 -20.68
C ASP A 466 -22.59 30.74 -19.61
N GLU A 467 -23.16 30.22 -18.52
CA GLU A 467 -22.40 29.47 -17.52
C GLU A 467 -21.94 28.12 -18.03
N ALA A 468 -22.79 27.43 -18.79
CA ALA A 468 -22.44 26.15 -19.37
C ALA A 468 -21.31 26.24 -20.41
N LEU A 469 -21.38 27.24 -21.29
CA LEU A 469 -20.34 27.49 -22.29
C LEU A 469 -19.01 27.85 -21.63
N ARG A 470 -19.02 28.63 -20.54
CA ARG A 470 -17.81 28.94 -19.76
C ARG A 470 -17.20 27.71 -19.13
N ALA A 471 -17.98 26.92 -18.40
CA ALA A 471 -17.49 25.70 -17.74
C ALA A 471 -16.94 24.68 -18.75
N LEU A 472 -17.60 24.51 -19.90
CA LEU A 472 -17.11 23.61 -20.96
C LEU A 472 -15.87 24.16 -21.66
N GLN A 473 -15.74 25.47 -21.84
CA GLN A 473 -14.52 26.08 -22.37
C GLN A 473 -13.34 25.86 -21.42
N GLU A 474 -13.51 26.10 -20.11
CA GLU A 474 -12.46 25.79 -19.13
C GLU A 474 -12.05 24.32 -19.15
N ALA A 475 -13.00 23.39 -19.30
CA ALA A 475 -12.68 21.97 -19.43
C ALA A 475 -11.87 21.65 -20.69
N VAL A 476 -12.20 22.30 -21.82
CA VAL A 476 -11.43 22.17 -23.07
C VAL A 476 -10.02 22.73 -22.91
N ASP A 477 -9.89 23.91 -22.31
CA ASP A 477 -8.59 24.57 -22.11
C ASP A 477 -7.68 23.71 -21.21
N LEU A 478 -8.23 23.17 -20.13
CA LEU A 478 -7.51 22.26 -19.24
C LEU A 478 -7.10 20.97 -19.97
N ALA A 479 -8.01 20.37 -20.73
CA ALA A 479 -7.71 19.16 -21.50
C ALA A 479 -6.65 19.40 -22.59
N HIS A 480 -6.65 20.58 -23.20
CA HIS A 480 -5.66 21.01 -24.19
C HIS A 480 -4.27 21.14 -23.57
N VAL A 481 -4.16 21.83 -22.43
CA VAL A 481 -2.90 21.99 -21.68
C VAL A 481 -2.31 20.62 -21.31
N LEU A 482 -3.18 19.68 -20.90
CA LEU A 482 -2.79 18.33 -20.49
C LEU A 482 -2.67 17.34 -21.66
N LYS A 483 -2.99 17.76 -22.90
CA LYS A 483 -3.01 16.92 -24.11
C LYS A 483 -3.83 15.63 -23.96
N LEU A 484 -4.98 15.75 -23.30
CA LEU A 484 -5.85 14.62 -23.04
C LEU A 484 -6.63 14.22 -24.29
N PRO A 485 -6.90 12.91 -24.50
CA PRO A 485 -7.63 12.43 -25.68
C PRO A 485 -9.05 13.01 -25.78
N ASP A 486 -9.66 13.34 -24.64
CA ASP A 486 -11.02 13.83 -24.50
C ASP A 486 -11.22 15.26 -25.03
N GLU A 487 -10.13 16.01 -25.29
CA GLU A 487 -10.16 17.41 -25.77
C GLU A 487 -11.02 17.56 -27.04
N LYS A 488 -10.88 16.63 -27.99
CA LYS A 488 -11.60 16.70 -29.27
C LYS A 488 -13.10 16.56 -29.10
N GLU A 489 -13.53 15.61 -28.26
CA GLU A 489 -14.95 15.40 -27.98
C GLU A 489 -15.55 16.63 -27.31
N MET A 490 -14.86 17.19 -26.31
CA MET A 490 -15.31 18.38 -25.58
C MET A 490 -15.36 19.62 -26.48
N SER A 491 -14.39 19.81 -27.37
CA SER A 491 -14.34 20.92 -28.33
C SER A 491 -15.50 20.86 -29.33
N GLN A 492 -15.80 19.66 -29.84
CA GLN A 492 -16.95 19.45 -30.73
C GLN A 492 -18.28 19.74 -30.02
N LYS A 493 -18.42 19.26 -28.78
CA LYS A 493 -19.59 19.54 -27.93
C LYS A 493 -19.75 21.04 -27.72
N LEU A 494 -18.66 21.76 -27.42
CA LEU A 494 -18.67 23.21 -27.23
C LEU A 494 -19.08 23.98 -28.49
N ALA A 495 -18.54 23.59 -29.66
CA ALA A 495 -18.94 24.19 -30.93
C ALA A 495 -20.42 23.96 -31.23
N SER A 496 -20.93 22.74 -30.99
CA SER A 496 -22.35 22.42 -31.16
C SER A 496 -23.25 23.25 -30.23
N TRP A 497 -22.80 23.49 -29.00
CA TRP A 497 -23.54 24.30 -28.04
C TRP A 497 -23.55 25.76 -28.43
N ARG A 498 -22.44 26.32 -28.93
CA ARG A 498 -22.37 27.71 -29.44
C ARG A 498 -23.25 27.95 -30.67
N ALA A 499 -23.47 26.93 -31.50
CA ALA A 499 -24.23 27.05 -32.74
C ALA A 499 -25.76 26.96 -32.57
N ARG A 500 -26.24 26.32 -31.50
CA ARG A 500 -27.66 26.31 -31.11
C ARG A 500 -28.06 27.63 -30.49
#